data_AF-A0A845GXX0-F1
#
_entry.id   AF-A0A845GXX0-F1
#
_cell.length_a   1.000
_cell.length_b   1.000
_cell.length_c   1.000
_cell.angle_alpha   90.00
_cell.angle_beta   90.00
_cell.angle_gamma   90.00
#
_symmetry.space_group_name_H-M   'P 1'
#
loop_
_entity.id
_entity.type
_entity.pdbx_description
1 polymer ?
#
loop_
_entity_poly.entity_id
_entity_poly.type
_entity_poly.pdbx_seq_one_letter_code
_entity_poly.pdbx_strand_id
1 'polypeptide(L)'
;MKTSDRLHALPAQLRLVADVLRLPRARLRFERAVNPELVERTHALFTSPHPRCKLVRFKSLGVALLDLRAYRDSAAYLQAVGRKDYAGYQSRRARAHGYRVAEIDRNHYVDDIHRINTSLAQRQGRPMDPAYAARAEHFVAVDGFRYYGVLDKDGRLAAYCDLGIYGDFAATDHLLGYKTSDGLMYLLLADIACRLIDEGQLNYLMYDTYLGALPGLREFKKKLGFAPYRVRYSIY
;
A
#
# COMPACT_ATOMS: atom_id res chain seq x y z
N MET A 1 38.14 -10.44 6.70
CA MET A 1 37.24 -9.60 5.86
C MET A 1 38.08 -8.48 5.28
N LYS A 2 38.36 -8.53 3.96
CA LYS A 2 39.43 -7.75 3.31
C LYS A 2 39.04 -6.28 3.11
N THR A 3 40.00 -5.38 3.29
CA THR A 3 39.95 -3.91 3.20
C THR A 3 39.34 -3.36 1.90
N SER A 4 39.24 -4.16 0.84
CA SER A 4 38.62 -3.81 -0.45
C SER A 4 37.11 -3.56 -0.36
N ASP A 5 36.38 -4.26 0.53
CA ASP A 5 34.92 -4.13 0.65
C ASP A 5 34.48 -2.80 1.29
N ARG A 6 35.34 -2.16 2.09
CA ARG A 6 35.02 -0.91 2.79
C ARG A 6 35.09 0.32 1.87
N LEU A 7 35.96 0.30 0.86
CA LEU A 7 36.16 1.42 -0.06
C LEU A 7 35.05 1.54 -1.12
N HIS A 8 34.41 0.43 -1.51
CA HIS A 8 33.23 0.45 -2.37
C HIS A 8 31.91 0.77 -1.62
N ALA A 9 31.87 0.56 -0.30
CA ALA A 9 30.68 0.79 0.52
C ALA A 9 30.43 2.29 0.81
N LEU A 10 31.49 3.08 1.02
CA LEU A 10 31.41 4.53 1.30
C LEU A 10 30.68 5.34 0.20
N PRO A 11 31.02 5.21 -1.10
CA PRO A 11 30.32 5.94 -2.15
C PRO A 11 28.87 5.48 -2.33
N ALA A 12 28.55 4.21 -2.06
CA ALA A 12 27.18 3.71 -2.11
C ALA A 12 26.32 4.26 -0.95
N GLN A 13 26.89 4.36 0.26
CA GLN A 13 26.23 4.95 1.42
C GLN A 13 26.01 6.46 1.25
N LEU A 14 26.99 7.19 0.71
CA LEU A 14 26.87 8.62 0.41
C LEU A 14 25.80 8.90 -0.66
N ARG A 15 25.70 8.06 -1.69
CA ARG A 15 24.63 8.13 -2.70
C ARG A 15 23.25 7.88 -2.09
N LEU A 16 23.12 6.87 -1.23
CA LEU A 16 21.87 6.59 -0.53
C LEU A 16 21.42 7.78 0.33
N VAL A 17 22.35 8.43 1.04
CA VAL A 17 22.06 9.64 1.82
C VAL A 17 21.63 10.80 0.90
N ALA A 18 22.33 11.02 -0.21
CA ALA A 18 21.98 12.06 -1.17
C ALA A 18 20.60 11.82 -1.81
N ASP A 19 20.29 10.58 -2.19
CA ASP A 19 19.00 10.18 -2.75
C ASP A 19 17.87 10.40 -1.73
N VAL A 20 18.11 10.05 -0.47
CA VAL A 20 17.19 10.31 0.65
C VAL A 20 16.94 11.81 0.83
N LEU A 21 17.98 12.64 0.75
CA LEU A 21 17.85 14.09 0.92
C LEU A 21 17.08 14.76 -0.23
N ARG A 22 17.09 14.16 -1.43
CA ARG A 22 16.35 14.61 -2.61
C ARG A 22 14.87 14.19 -2.61
N LEU A 23 14.47 13.26 -1.74
CA LEU A 23 13.07 12.82 -1.68
C LEU A 23 12.12 13.99 -1.37
N PRO A 24 10.96 14.07 -2.05
CA PRO A 24 9.92 15.03 -1.73
C PRO A 24 9.46 14.88 -0.27
N ARG A 25 8.96 15.97 0.30
CA ARG A 25 8.46 16.00 1.67
C ARG A 25 6.94 16.02 1.65
N ALA A 26 6.32 15.09 2.38
CA ALA A 26 4.88 15.08 2.62
C ALA A 26 4.59 15.33 4.11
N ARG A 27 3.51 16.06 4.38
CA ARG A 27 2.97 16.24 5.74
C ARG A 27 1.67 15.46 5.78
N LEU A 28 1.59 14.48 6.66
CA LEU A 28 0.42 13.62 6.84
C LEU A 28 -0.19 13.94 8.19
N ARG A 29 -1.49 14.20 8.19
CA ARG A 29 -2.27 14.59 9.36
C ARG A 29 -3.11 13.41 9.82
N PHE A 30 -2.87 13.02 11.07
CA PHE A 30 -3.79 12.18 11.81
C PHE A 30 -4.90 13.03 12.45
N GLU A 31 -6.14 12.55 12.43
CA GLU A 31 -7.31 13.21 13.01
C GLU A 31 -8.03 12.27 13.96
N ARG A 32 -7.98 12.57 15.27
CA ARG A 32 -8.59 11.72 16.32
C ARG A 32 -10.09 11.54 16.15
N ALA A 33 -10.77 12.51 15.54
CA ALA A 33 -12.20 12.46 15.29
C ALA A 33 -12.65 11.26 14.44
N VAL A 34 -11.74 10.66 13.65
CA VAL A 34 -12.04 9.45 12.86
C VAL A 34 -12.23 8.24 13.76
N ASN A 35 -11.23 7.93 14.58
CA ASN A 35 -11.25 6.87 15.58
C ASN A 35 -10.05 7.10 16.53
N PRO A 36 -10.27 7.63 17.75
CA PRO A 36 -9.18 8.08 18.62
C PRO A 36 -8.17 6.97 18.94
N GLU A 37 -8.65 5.78 19.31
CA GLU A 37 -7.79 4.66 19.71
C GLU A 37 -6.92 4.19 18.53
N LEU A 38 -7.54 3.96 17.37
CA LEU A 38 -6.85 3.54 16.16
C LEU A 38 -5.79 4.57 15.72
N VAL A 39 -6.18 5.85 15.72
CA VAL A 39 -5.35 6.97 15.29
C VAL A 39 -4.15 7.14 16.21
N GLU A 40 -4.36 7.13 17.52
CA GLU A 40 -3.28 7.29 18.50
C GLU A 40 -2.29 6.13 18.45
N ARG A 41 -2.80 4.89 18.41
CA ARG A 41 -1.97 3.69 18.30
C ARG A 41 -1.14 3.70 17.02
N THR A 42 -1.75 4.04 15.88
CA THR A 42 -1.07 4.06 14.57
C THR A 42 -0.08 5.21 14.49
N HIS A 43 -0.42 6.40 15.00
CA HIS A 43 0.50 7.52 15.07
C HIS A 43 1.72 7.18 15.94
N ALA A 44 1.53 6.56 17.10
CA ALA A 44 2.62 6.11 17.96
C ALA A 44 3.54 5.12 17.24
N LEU A 45 2.98 4.14 16.53
CA LEU A 45 3.75 3.20 15.72
C LEU A 45 4.53 3.88 14.58
N PHE A 46 3.90 4.80 13.85
CA PHE A 46 4.51 5.42 12.68
C PHE A 46 5.63 6.40 13.06
N THR A 47 5.52 6.97 14.25
CA THR A 47 6.50 7.92 14.80
C THR A 47 7.53 7.30 15.73
N SER A 48 7.39 6.01 16.08
CA SER A 48 8.37 5.29 16.92
C SER A 48 9.76 5.25 16.26
N PRO A 49 10.85 5.07 17.03
CA PRO A 49 12.18 4.85 16.44
C PRO A 49 12.19 3.65 15.49
N HIS A 50 12.88 3.76 14.36
CA HIS A 50 12.96 2.68 13.38
C HIS A 50 13.80 1.51 13.93
N PRO A 51 13.36 0.24 13.79
CA PRO A 51 13.98 -0.90 14.47
C PRO A 51 15.44 -1.15 14.08
N ARG A 52 15.81 -0.84 12.83
CA ARG A 52 17.19 -0.96 12.33
C ARG A 52 18.05 0.31 12.47
N CYS A 53 17.43 1.45 12.75
CA CYS A 53 18.12 2.73 12.83
C CYS A 53 17.33 3.69 13.73
N LYS A 54 17.63 3.70 15.03
CA LYS A 54 16.85 4.46 16.03
C LYS A 54 16.91 5.98 15.85
N LEU A 55 17.78 6.50 14.97
CA LEU A 55 17.91 7.92 14.65
C LEU A 55 16.79 8.44 13.73
N VAL A 56 16.07 7.56 13.06
CA VAL A 56 14.94 7.92 12.20
C VAL A 56 13.66 7.30 12.72
N ARG A 57 12.51 7.93 12.45
CA ARG A 57 11.21 7.38 12.81
C ARG A 57 10.81 6.27 11.84
N PHE A 58 9.97 5.34 12.29
CA PHE A 58 9.69 4.09 11.59
C PHE A 58 9.12 4.32 10.18
N LYS A 59 8.01 5.06 10.07
CA LYS A 59 7.37 5.36 8.79
C LYS A 59 7.68 6.78 8.31
N SER A 60 8.90 7.29 8.50
CA SER A 60 9.23 8.67 8.07
C SER A 60 10.06 8.78 6.80
N LEU A 61 10.73 7.70 6.37
CA LEU A 61 11.73 7.78 5.29
C LEU A 61 11.44 6.79 4.17
N GLY A 62 11.33 7.30 2.94
CA GLY A 62 11.12 6.47 1.77
C GLY A 62 9.78 5.75 1.79
N VAL A 63 8.75 6.37 2.37
CA VAL A 63 7.38 5.83 2.37
C VAL A 63 6.79 5.96 0.98
N ALA A 64 6.15 4.91 0.47
CA ALA A 64 5.49 4.97 -0.83
C ALA A 64 4.14 5.69 -0.68
N LEU A 65 4.05 6.90 -1.25
CA LEU A 65 2.81 7.67 -1.30
C LEU A 65 2.40 7.92 -2.76
N LEU A 66 1.10 7.89 -2.99
CA LEU A 66 0.44 8.47 -4.15
C LEU A 66 -0.18 9.79 -3.69
N ASP A 67 0.25 10.92 -4.27
CA ASP A 67 -0.37 12.23 -4.02
C ASP A 67 -1.66 12.32 -4.84
N LEU A 68 -2.80 12.19 -4.17
CA LEU A 68 -4.11 12.11 -4.82
C LEU A 68 -4.48 13.46 -5.48
N ARG A 69 -4.03 14.57 -4.88
CA ARG A 69 -4.27 15.94 -5.37
C ARG A 69 -3.50 16.27 -6.65
N ALA A 70 -2.52 15.44 -7.03
CA ALA A 70 -1.82 15.60 -8.30
C ALA A 70 -2.73 15.30 -9.50
N TYR A 71 -3.92 14.72 -9.26
CA TYR A 71 -4.89 14.36 -10.26
C TYR A 71 -6.19 15.14 -10.03
N ARG A 72 -6.76 15.66 -11.11
CA ARG A 72 -8.04 16.37 -11.08
C ARG A 72 -9.20 15.43 -10.75
N ASP A 73 -9.17 14.24 -11.34
CA ASP A 73 -10.21 13.22 -11.29
C ASP A 73 -9.59 11.83 -11.58
N SER A 74 -10.37 10.78 -11.39
CA SER A 74 -9.95 9.40 -11.66
C SER A 74 -9.52 9.17 -13.11
N ALA A 75 -10.14 9.86 -14.08
CA ALA A 75 -9.78 9.74 -15.49
C ALA A 75 -8.37 10.26 -15.75
N ALA A 76 -8.00 11.41 -15.20
CA ALA A 76 -6.66 11.97 -15.27
C ALA A 76 -5.61 11.04 -14.64
N TYR A 77 -5.93 10.42 -13.51
CA TYR A 77 -5.06 9.41 -12.90
C TYR A 77 -4.87 8.20 -13.81
N LEU A 78 -5.94 7.58 -14.29
CA LEU A 78 -5.87 6.41 -15.17
C LEU A 78 -5.13 6.70 -16.48
N GLN A 79 -5.21 7.92 -16.99
CA GLN A 79 -4.42 8.36 -18.13
C GLN A 79 -2.92 8.41 -17.79
N ALA A 80 -2.55 9.01 -16.65
CA ALA A 80 -1.16 9.09 -16.20
C ALA A 80 -0.51 7.71 -15.99
N VAL A 81 -1.29 6.71 -15.55
CA VAL A 81 -0.84 5.31 -15.43
C VAL A 81 -1.32 4.44 -16.61
N GLY A 82 -1.68 5.04 -17.74
CA GLY A 82 -2.35 4.35 -18.85
C GLY A 82 -1.43 3.60 -19.82
N ARG A 83 -0.12 3.85 -19.75
CA ARG A 83 0.90 3.22 -20.62
C ARG A 83 0.98 1.70 -20.44
N LYS A 84 1.55 1.01 -21.43
CA LYS A 84 1.72 -0.44 -21.39
C LYS A 84 2.41 -0.88 -20.09
N ASP A 85 1.90 -1.95 -19.49
CA ASP A 85 2.32 -2.54 -18.21
C ASP A 85 2.12 -1.68 -16.95
N TYR A 86 1.51 -0.49 -17.06
CA TYR A 86 1.14 0.34 -15.91
C TYR A 86 -0.28 0.05 -15.45
N ALA A 87 -0.64 0.59 -14.28
CA ALA A 87 -1.87 0.22 -13.60
C ALA A 87 -3.13 0.45 -14.45
N GLY A 88 -3.21 1.52 -15.26
CA GLY A 88 -4.35 1.76 -16.14
C GLY A 88 -4.50 0.69 -17.22
N TYR A 89 -3.40 0.28 -17.86
CA TYR A 89 -3.41 -0.83 -18.83
C TYR A 89 -3.80 -2.16 -18.16
N GLN A 90 -3.16 -2.49 -17.04
CA GLN A 90 -3.40 -3.73 -16.31
C GLN A 90 -4.83 -3.81 -15.76
N SER A 91 -5.39 -2.67 -15.31
CA SER A 91 -6.76 -2.59 -14.82
C SER A 91 -7.77 -2.84 -15.93
N ARG A 92 -7.56 -2.28 -17.13
CA ARG A 92 -8.42 -2.55 -18.30
C ARG A 92 -8.38 -4.03 -18.68
N ARG A 93 -7.19 -4.63 -18.70
CA ARG A 93 -7.02 -6.07 -18.97
C ARG A 93 -7.73 -6.94 -17.93
N ALA A 94 -7.55 -6.65 -16.65
CA ALA A 94 -8.24 -7.37 -15.57
C ALA A 94 -9.77 -7.27 -15.72
N ARG A 95 -10.30 -6.06 -15.98
CA ARG A 95 -11.75 -5.88 -16.23
C ARG A 95 -12.23 -6.64 -17.46
N ALA A 96 -11.44 -6.70 -18.54
CA ALA A 96 -11.76 -7.51 -19.72
C ALA A 96 -11.80 -9.02 -19.44
N HIS A 97 -11.09 -9.48 -18.41
CA HIS A 97 -11.17 -10.87 -17.91
C HIS A 97 -12.34 -11.09 -16.92
N GLY A 98 -13.21 -10.10 -16.73
CA GLY A 98 -14.42 -10.21 -15.88
C GLY A 98 -14.20 -9.86 -14.41
N TYR A 99 -13.03 -9.34 -14.04
CA TYR A 99 -12.80 -8.90 -12.67
C TYR A 99 -13.43 -7.53 -12.39
N ARG A 100 -14.01 -7.37 -11.20
CA ARG A 100 -14.58 -6.09 -10.72
C ARG A 100 -14.12 -5.78 -9.30
N VAL A 101 -14.03 -4.51 -8.96
CA VAL A 101 -13.71 -4.07 -7.58
C VAL A 101 -14.98 -3.65 -6.87
N ALA A 102 -15.13 -4.06 -5.62
CA ALA A 102 -16.22 -3.66 -4.75
C ALA A 102 -15.69 -3.33 -3.35
N GLU A 103 -16.42 -2.46 -2.64
CA GLU A 103 -16.35 -2.45 -1.18
C GLU A 103 -17.11 -3.69 -0.68
N ILE A 104 -16.55 -4.42 0.28
CA ILE A 104 -17.04 -5.72 0.72
C ILE A 104 -17.23 -5.77 2.23
N ASP A 105 -18.18 -6.59 2.68
CA ASP A 105 -18.14 -7.14 4.04
C ASP A 105 -17.24 -8.38 4.02
N ARG A 106 -16.15 -8.35 4.79
CA ARG A 106 -15.20 -9.48 4.91
C ARG A 106 -15.88 -10.76 5.40
N ASN A 107 -16.96 -10.65 6.18
CA ASN A 107 -17.68 -11.81 6.71
C ASN A 107 -18.39 -12.63 5.62
N HIS A 108 -18.69 -12.04 4.46
CA HIS A 108 -19.21 -12.78 3.31
C HIS A 108 -18.13 -13.58 2.57
N TYR A 109 -16.84 -13.33 2.86
CA TYR A 109 -15.71 -13.89 2.11
C TYR A 109 -14.66 -14.54 3.03
N VAL A 110 -15.03 -14.98 4.23
CA VAL A 110 -14.10 -15.57 5.21
C VAL A 110 -13.24 -16.69 4.61
N ASP A 111 -13.88 -17.62 3.90
CA ASP A 111 -13.20 -18.75 3.29
C ASP A 111 -12.31 -18.33 2.12
N ASP A 112 -12.75 -17.37 1.31
CA ASP A 112 -11.96 -16.85 0.21
C ASP A 112 -10.73 -16.08 0.71
N ILE A 113 -10.88 -15.25 1.75
CA ILE A 113 -9.78 -14.54 2.41
C ILE A 113 -8.76 -15.55 2.96
N HIS A 114 -9.22 -16.59 3.65
CA HIS A 114 -8.33 -17.63 4.16
C HIS A 114 -7.60 -18.37 3.03
N ARG A 115 -8.30 -18.69 1.93
CA ARG A 115 -7.70 -19.32 0.74
C ARG A 115 -6.68 -18.41 0.06
N ILE A 116 -6.93 -17.10 -0.01
CA ILE A 116 -5.95 -16.11 -0.51
C ILE A 116 -4.72 -16.06 0.39
N ASN A 117 -4.92 -16.01 1.71
CA ASN A 117 -3.85 -15.91 2.69
C ASN A 117 -2.91 -17.12 2.64
N THR A 118 -3.47 -18.31 2.46
CA THR A 118 -2.74 -19.59 2.42
C THR A 118 -2.28 -20.01 1.01
N SER A 119 -2.67 -19.26 -0.04
CA SER A 119 -2.30 -19.59 -1.42
C SER A 119 -0.80 -19.61 -1.72
N LEU A 120 0.01 -18.95 -0.89
CA LEU A 120 1.47 -18.93 -1.01
C LEU A 120 2.11 -18.97 0.38
N ALA A 121 2.99 -19.95 0.61
CA ALA A 121 3.74 -20.06 1.85
C ALA A 121 4.77 -18.92 2.05
N GLN A 122 5.20 -18.29 0.96
CA GLN A 122 6.18 -17.19 0.98
C GLN A 122 5.72 -16.02 0.12
N ARG A 123 5.89 -14.79 0.64
CA ARG A 123 5.69 -13.54 -0.09
C ARG A 123 6.89 -12.63 0.12
N GLN A 124 7.37 -12.01 -0.96
CA GLN A 124 8.55 -11.15 -0.96
C GLN A 124 9.82 -11.79 -0.36
N GLY A 125 10.03 -13.09 -0.62
CA GLY A 125 11.19 -13.83 -0.14
C GLY A 125 11.19 -14.07 1.37
N ARG A 126 10.04 -13.92 2.04
CA ARG A 126 9.85 -14.23 3.45
C ARG A 126 8.67 -15.19 3.64
N PRO A 127 8.71 -16.06 4.65
CA PRO A 127 7.53 -16.78 5.09
C PRO A 127 6.39 -15.82 5.42
N MET A 128 5.16 -16.24 5.14
CA MET A 128 3.98 -15.55 5.65
C MET A 128 3.99 -15.55 7.18
N ASP A 129 3.46 -14.47 7.78
CA ASP A 129 3.24 -14.44 9.23
C ASP A 129 2.21 -15.52 9.60
N PRO A 130 2.46 -16.34 10.64
CA PRO A 130 1.53 -17.40 11.07
C PRO A 130 0.09 -16.92 11.31
N ALA A 131 -0.11 -15.66 11.67
CA ALA A 131 -1.45 -15.08 11.84
C ALA A 131 -2.31 -15.19 10.58
N TYR A 132 -1.71 -15.16 9.38
CA TYR A 132 -2.43 -15.34 8.10
C TYR A 132 -2.85 -16.78 7.84
N ALA A 133 -2.20 -17.76 8.49
CA ALA A 133 -2.53 -19.17 8.33
C ALA A 133 -3.74 -19.58 9.16
N ALA A 134 -4.09 -18.82 10.20
CA ALA A 134 -5.32 -19.05 10.95
C ALA A 134 -6.53 -18.60 10.13
N ARG A 135 -7.55 -19.46 10.02
CA ARG A 135 -8.85 -19.06 9.49
C ARG A 135 -9.57 -18.25 10.58
N ALA A 136 -9.94 -17.02 10.26
CA ALA A 136 -10.84 -16.26 11.11
C ALA A 136 -12.24 -16.88 11.08
N GLU A 137 -12.93 -16.93 12.20
CA GLU A 137 -14.36 -17.29 12.21
C GLU A 137 -15.23 -16.09 11.84
N HIS A 138 -14.77 -14.88 12.22
CA HIS A 138 -15.48 -13.63 12.04
C HIS A 138 -14.49 -12.47 11.99
N PHE A 139 -14.82 -11.44 11.20
CA PHE A 139 -14.07 -10.19 11.11
C PHE A 139 -14.88 -9.04 11.72
N VAL A 140 -14.33 -8.43 12.76
CA VAL A 140 -14.89 -7.22 13.34
C VAL A 140 -14.56 -6.03 12.45
N ALA A 141 -15.58 -5.29 12.00
CA ALA A 141 -15.39 -4.03 11.30
C ALA A 141 -14.77 -3.00 12.25
N VAL A 142 -13.80 -2.24 11.75
CA VAL A 142 -13.10 -1.21 12.52
C VAL A 142 -13.52 0.15 12.00
N ASP A 143 -14.00 1.02 12.87
CA ASP A 143 -14.32 2.39 12.50
C ASP A 143 -13.07 3.09 11.95
N GLY A 144 -13.22 3.75 10.80
CA GLY A 144 -12.10 4.32 10.05
C GLY A 144 -11.45 3.35 9.06
N PHE A 145 -11.93 2.11 8.92
CA PHE A 145 -11.49 1.21 7.85
C PHE A 145 -12.53 1.10 6.73
N ARG A 146 -12.02 0.89 5.51
CA ARG A 146 -12.78 0.45 4.34
C ARG A 146 -12.18 -0.84 3.79
N TYR A 147 -13.04 -1.75 3.37
CA TYR A 147 -12.61 -3.08 2.93
C TYR A 147 -12.96 -3.28 1.46
N TYR A 148 -11.95 -3.52 0.64
CA TYR A 148 -12.12 -3.67 -0.80
C TYR A 148 -11.77 -5.08 -1.25
N GLY A 149 -12.51 -5.57 -2.24
CA GLY A 149 -12.28 -6.85 -2.87
C GLY A 149 -12.25 -6.75 -4.39
N VAL A 150 -11.41 -7.56 -5.02
CA VAL A 150 -11.54 -7.90 -6.44
C VAL A 150 -12.34 -9.18 -6.54
N LEU A 151 -13.50 -9.11 -7.17
CA LEU A 151 -14.39 -10.23 -7.41
C LEU A 151 -14.21 -10.72 -8.85
N ASP A 152 -14.15 -12.03 -9.03
CA ASP A 152 -14.18 -12.66 -10.36
C ASP A 152 -15.61 -12.67 -10.93
N LYS A 153 -15.74 -13.24 -12.13
CA LYS A 153 -17.02 -13.35 -12.85
C LYS A 153 -18.09 -14.16 -12.10
N ASP A 154 -17.67 -15.05 -11.19
CA ASP A 154 -18.53 -15.92 -10.40
C ASP A 154 -18.80 -15.31 -9.01
N GLY A 155 -18.30 -14.08 -8.76
CA GLY A 155 -18.46 -13.37 -7.51
C GLY A 155 -17.53 -13.83 -6.39
N ARG A 156 -16.53 -14.67 -6.68
CA ARG A 156 -15.54 -15.11 -5.68
C ARG A 156 -14.45 -14.08 -5.51
N LEU A 157 -13.94 -13.97 -4.29
CA LEU A 157 -12.88 -13.01 -3.97
C LEU A 157 -11.52 -13.53 -4.47
N ALA A 158 -10.84 -12.72 -5.28
CA ALA A 158 -9.53 -13.02 -5.88
C ALA A 158 -8.38 -12.20 -5.28
N ALA A 159 -8.69 -11.02 -4.73
CA ALA A 159 -7.79 -10.15 -3.99
C ALA A 159 -8.57 -9.25 -3.02
N TYR A 160 -7.94 -8.78 -1.97
CA TYR A 160 -8.55 -7.85 -1.01
C TYR A 160 -7.56 -6.83 -0.47
N CYS A 161 -8.10 -5.71 -0.01
CA CYS A 161 -7.37 -4.65 0.67
C CYS A 161 -8.18 -4.11 1.85
N ASP A 162 -7.56 -4.10 3.02
CA ASP A 162 -8.05 -3.38 4.19
C ASP A 162 -7.35 -2.02 4.19
N LEU A 163 -8.13 -0.95 4.16
CA LEU A 163 -7.65 0.41 4.03
C LEU A 163 -8.03 1.22 5.26
N GLY A 164 -7.04 1.59 6.07
CA GLY A 164 -7.24 2.46 7.22
C GLY A 164 -7.21 3.93 6.80
N ILE A 165 -8.22 4.70 7.20
CA ILE A 165 -8.34 6.14 7.05
C ILE A 165 -7.95 6.77 8.38
N TYR A 166 -6.99 7.70 8.35
CA TYR A 166 -6.38 8.22 9.59
C TYR A 166 -6.51 9.73 9.76
N GLY A 167 -7.00 10.44 8.75
CA GLY A 167 -7.09 11.90 8.70
C GLY A 167 -7.02 12.34 7.24
N ASP A 168 -6.00 13.10 6.85
CA ASP A 168 -5.84 13.55 5.45
C ASP A 168 -5.21 12.49 4.52
N PHE A 169 -5.06 11.25 5.00
CA PHE A 169 -4.49 10.16 4.23
C PHE A 169 -5.10 8.81 4.61
N ALA A 170 -5.00 7.87 3.67
CA ALA A 170 -5.30 6.46 3.89
C ALA A 170 -4.00 5.64 3.83
N ALA A 171 -3.93 4.51 4.54
CA ALA A 171 -2.85 3.55 4.40
C ALA A 171 -3.37 2.12 4.22
N THR A 172 -2.75 1.36 3.33
CA THR A 172 -3.04 -0.07 3.16
C THR A 172 -2.53 -0.84 4.37
N ASP A 173 -3.42 -1.56 5.04
CA ASP A 173 -3.11 -2.38 6.20
C ASP A 173 -2.90 -3.84 5.78
N HIS A 174 -3.92 -4.44 5.19
CA HIS A 174 -3.83 -5.73 4.50
C HIS A 174 -3.97 -5.51 3.00
N LEU A 175 -3.15 -6.20 2.20
CA LEU A 175 -3.25 -6.18 0.74
C LEU A 175 -2.72 -7.48 0.16
N LEU A 176 -3.64 -8.39 -0.16
CA LEU A 176 -3.31 -9.72 -0.66
C LEU A 176 -4.21 -10.09 -1.83
N GLY A 177 -3.78 -11.11 -2.56
CA GLY A 177 -4.50 -11.66 -3.70
C GLY A 177 -3.74 -12.83 -4.29
N TYR A 178 -4.39 -13.54 -5.20
CA TYR A 178 -3.77 -14.63 -5.93
C TYR A 178 -2.62 -14.12 -6.80
N LYS A 179 -1.59 -14.96 -6.94
CA LYS A 179 -0.50 -14.70 -7.88
C LYS A 179 -0.99 -15.01 -9.29
N THR A 180 -1.40 -13.98 -10.01
CA THR A 180 -1.83 -14.07 -11.41
C THR A 180 -1.10 -13.04 -12.25
N SER A 181 -1.09 -13.25 -13.57
CA SER A 181 -0.58 -12.25 -14.53
C SER A 181 -1.67 -11.29 -15.00
N ASP A 182 -2.91 -11.43 -14.51
CA ASP A 182 -4.10 -10.73 -15.00
C ASP A 182 -4.21 -9.28 -14.55
N GLY A 183 -3.33 -8.84 -13.65
CA GLY A 183 -3.31 -7.46 -13.18
C GLY A 183 -4.24 -7.18 -12.01
N LEU A 184 -4.71 -8.20 -11.28
CA LEU A 184 -5.63 -8.07 -10.12
C LEU A 184 -5.19 -7.01 -9.12
N MET A 185 -3.93 -7.07 -8.69
CA MET A 185 -3.40 -6.13 -7.70
C MET A 185 -3.28 -4.70 -8.25
N TYR A 186 -3.06 -4.55 -9.56
CA TYR A 186 -3.11 -3.24 -10.21
C TYR A 186 -4.53 -2.71 -10.27
N LEU A 187 -5.50 -3.55 -10.64
CA LEU A 187 -6.92 -3.20 -10.66
C LEU A 187 -7.37 -2.73 -9.29
N LEU A 188 -7.09 -3.51 -8.23
CA LEU A 188 -7.51 -3.19 -6.87
C LEU A 188 -7.03 -1.80 -6.43
N LEU A 189 -5.72 -1.54 -6.51
CA LEU A 189 -5.17 -0.27 -6.05
C LEU A 189 -5.50 0.90 -6.98
N ALA A 190 -5.58 0.69 -8.29
CA ALA A 190 -6.00 1.75 -9.20
C ALA A 190 -7.46 2.15 -8.95
N ASP A 191 -8.35 1.19 -8.69
CA ASP A 191 -9.76 1.47 -8.39
C ASP A 191 -9.90 2.20 -7.05
N ILE A 192 -9.18 1.75 -6.00
CA ILE A 192 -9.12 2.47 -4.72
C ILE A 192 -8.62 3.90 -4.93
N ALA A 193 -7.52 4.10 -5.65
CA ALA A 193 -6.99 5.43 -5.94
C ALA A 193 -8.03 6.31 -6.69
N CYS A 194 -8.72 5.76 -7.68
CA CYS A 194 -9.78 6.47 -8.40
C CYS A 194 -10.88 6.95 -7.45
N ARG A 195 -11.38 6.07 -6.57
CA ARG A 195 -12.42 6.42 -5.59
C ARG A 195 -11.97 7.54 -4.66
N LEU A 196 -10.76 7.42 -4.10
CA LEU A 196 -10.23 8.43 -3.19
C LEU A 196 -9.98 9.78 -3.87
N ILE A 197 -9.57 9.79 -5.14
CA ILE A 197 -9.41 11.02 -5.93
C ILE A 197 -10.77 11.67 -6.16
N ASP A 198 -11.77 10.91 -6.59
CA ASP A 198 -13.10 11.44 -6.90
C ASP A 198 -13.86 11.89 -5.64
N GLU A 199 -13.62 11.24 -4.49
CA GLU A 199 -14.12 11.68 -3.18
C GLU A 199 -13.48 13.00 -2.73
N GLY A 200 -12.23 13.27 -3.10
CA GLY A 200 -11.55 14.55 -2.86
C GLY A 200 -11.26 14.87 -1.38
N GLN A 201 -11.43 13.91 -0.47
CA GLN A 201 -11.26 14.11 0.98
C GLN A 201 -9.83 13.89 1.48
N LEU A 202 -9.06 13.07 0.76
CA LEU A 202 -7.72 12.65 1.19
C LEU A 202 -6.63 13.23 0.28
N ASN A 203 -5.52 13.60 0.88
CA ASN A 203 -4.33 14.10 0.18
C ASN A 203 -3.44 12.96 -0.34
N TYR A 204 -3.35 11.86 0.42
CA TYR A 204 -2.42 10.78 0.12
C TYR A 204 -3.04 9.40 0.29
N LEU A 205 -2.69 8.48 -0.61
CA LEU A 205 -2.77 7.04 -0.39
C LEU A 205 -1.37 6.50 -0.08
N MET A 206 -1.22 5.86 1.06
CA MET A 206 0.01 5.21 1.51
C MET A 206 -0.09 3.71 1.27
N TYR A 207 0.95 3.12 0.67
CA TYR A 207 1.10 1.67 0.62
C TYR A 207 1.90 1.20 1.85
N ASP A 208 3.22 1.32 1.77
CA ASP A 208 4.20 0.94 2.79
C ASP A 208 5.58 1.46 2.33
N THR A 209 6.66 1.19 3.05
CA THR A 209 8.02 1.63 2.72
C THR A 209 8.44 1.20 1.30
N TYR A 210 8.83 2.18 0.50
CA TYR A 210 9.40 2.03 -0.85
C TYR A 210 10.86 1.57 -0.79
N LEU A 211 11.62 2.10 0.18
CA LEU A 211 12.99 1.69 0.46
C LEU A 211 13.00 0.35 1.22
N GLY A 212 13.82 -0.60 0.75
CA GLY A 212 13.90 -1.97 1.30
C GLY A 212 12.95 -2.97 0.65
N ALA A 213 12.06 -2.53 -0.25
CA ALA A 213 11.25 -3.41 -1.08
C ALA A 213 12.10 -4.11 -2.16
N LEU A 214 11.75 -5.36 -2.48
CA LEU A 214 12.37 -6.11 -3.59
C LEU A 214 12.13 -5.38 -4.94
N PRO A 215 12.99 -5.57 -5.95
CA PRO A 215 12.89 -4.87 -7.24
C PRO A 215 11.49 -4.95 -7.86
N GLY A 216 10.86 -6.13 -7.85
CA GLY A 216 9.51 -6.31 -8.38
C GLY A 216 8.44 -5.50 -7.66
N LEU A 217 8.50 -5.40 -6.32
CA LEU A 217 7.55 -4.59 -5.56
C LEU A 217 7.77 -3.09 -5.77
N ARG A 218 9.02 -2.64 -5.94
CA ARG A 218 9.30 -1.23 -6.28
C ARG A 218 8.74 -0.87 -7.65
N GLU A 219 8.94 -1.72 -8.65
CA GLU A 219 8.35 -1.51 -9.98
C GLU A 219 6.83 -1.55 -9.95
N PHE A 220 6.23 -2.45 -9.16
CA PHE A 220 4.78 -2.48 -8.95
C PHE A 220 4.25 -1.15 -8.39
N LYS A 221 4.87 -0.63 -7.31
CA LYS A 221 4.51 0.66 -6.70
C LYS A 221 4.64 1.82 -7.70
N LYS A 222 5.76 1.87 -8.43
CA LYS A 222 6.01 2.87 -9.47
C LYS A 222 4.97 2.83 -10.60
N LYS A 223 4.57 1.63 -11.03
CA LYS A 223 3.57 1.41 -12.08
C LYS A 223 2.16 1.87 -11.71
N LEU A 224 1.90 2.03 -10.41
CA LEU A 224 0.68 2.60 -9.83
C LEU A 224 0.78 4.12 -9.58
N GLY A 225 1.95 4.73 -9.79
CA GLY A 225 2.19 6.14 -9.52
C GLY A 225 2.72 6.46 -8.13
N PHE A 226 2.94 5.46 -7.26
CA PHE A 226 3.56 5.71 -5.96
C PHE A 226 5.01 6.15 -6.12
N ALA A 227 5.40 7.13 -5.33
CA ALA A 227 6.77 7.60 -5.22
C ALA A 227 7.26 7.56 -3.76
N PRO A 228 8.57 7.48 -3.51
CA PRO A 228 9.13 7.57 -2.16
C PRO A 228 9.11 9.00 -1.62
N TYR A 229 8.64 9.18 -0.39
CA TYR A 229 8.60 10.46 0.33
C TYR A 229 9.35 10.42 1.65
N ARG A 230 9.77 11.61 2.11
CA ARG A 230 10.04 11.91 3.52
C ARG A 230 8.76 12.41 4.16
N VAL A 231 8.29 11.73 5.18
CA VAL A 231 7.01 12.01 5.82
C VAL A 231 7.22 12.65 7.18
N ARG A 232 6.46 13.72 7.44
CA ARG A 232 6.29 14.29 8.78
C ARG A 232 4.83 14.11 9.19
N TYR A 233 4.64 13.50 10.36
CA TYR A 233 3.31 13.32 10.95
C TYR A 233 3.00 14.44 11.93
N SER A 234 1.73 14.83 11.95
CA SER A 234 1.08 15.59 13.02
C SER A 234 -0.23 14.90 13.40
N ILE A 235 -0.70 15.13 14.63
CA ILE A 235 -1.94 14.57 15.15
C ILE A 235 -2.77 15.71 15.76
N TYR A 236 -4.06 15.74 15.43
CA TYR A 236 -5.04 16.73 15.90
C TYR A 236 -6.19 15.99 16.58
#